data_AF-A0A1Q7W4D9-F1
#
_entry.id   AF-A0A1Q7W4D9-F1
#
_cell.length_a   1.000
_cell.length_b   1.000
_cell.length_c   1.000
_cell.angle_alpha   90.00
_cell.angle_beta   90.00
_cell.angle_gamma   90.00
#
_symmetry.space_group_name_H-M   'P 1'
#
loop_
_entity.id
_entity.type
_entity.pdbx_description
1 polymer ?
#
loop_
_entity_poly.entity_id
_entity_poly.type
_entity_poly.pdbx_seq_one_letter_code
_entity_poly.pdbx_strand_id
1 'polypeptide(L)'
;MSFTGTGDIRFGQSAAELTSRHGLHAVPSACMPRFADLAQVHPILVDGKLAVLVLEPPAHTPEGVSVGASVVTVHRTYPGAADLKPTRPYAYAGILATDGDLGYLFLYSGGTVRRELVGYTTYLRQLCESGFPTC
;
A
#
# COMPACT_ATOMS: atom_id res chain seq x y z
N MET A 1 9.11 -2.82 5.12
CA MET A 1 7.86 -2.17 5.59
C MET A 1 7.10 -3.12 6.46
N SER A 2 6.72 -2.78 7.70
CA SER A 2 5.91 -3.69 8.55
C SER A 2 4.40 -3.38 8.41
N PHE A 3 3.54 -4.27 8.93
CA PHE A 3 2.09 -4.02 8.98
C PHE A 3 1.72 -2.70 9.67
N THR A 4 2.52 -2.27 10.65
CA THR A 4 2.28 -1.04 11.44
C THR A 4 2.82 0.24 10.79
N GLY A 5 3.58 0.13 9.70
CA GLY A 5 4.14 1.28 8.98
C GLY A 5 5.64 1.15 8.66
N THR A 6 6.35 2.28 8.72
CA THR A 6 7.77 2.37 8.33
C THR A 6 8.54 3.37 9.16
N GLY A 7 9.71 2.99 9.67
CA GLY A 7 10.46 3.84 10.60
C GLY A 7 9.58 4.28 11.78
N ASP A 8 9.41 5.59 11.96
CA ASP A 8 8.51 6.20 12.96
C ASP A 8 7.13 6.61 12.41
N ILE A 9 6.87 6.34 11.12
CA ILE A 9 5.58 6.59 10.50
C ILE A 9 4.62 5.45 10.86
N ARG A 10 3.45 5.82 11.36
CA ARG A 10 2.39 4.91 11.81
C ARG A 10 1.06 5.27 11.15
N PHE A 11 0.26 4.25 10.85
CA PHE A 11 -1.12 4.45 10.38
C PHE A 11 -1.94 5.21 11.43
N GLY A 12 -2.85 6.07 10.97
CA GLY A 12 -3.66 6.94 11.83
C GLY A 12 -3.01 8.28 12.20
N GLN A 13 -1.70 8.47 11.98
CA GLN A 13 -1.06 9.78 12.17
C GLN A 13 -1.69 10.82 11.23
N SER A 14 -1.89 12.03 11.76
CA SER A 14 -2.46 13.14 11.01
C SER A 14 -1.47 13.72 9.99
N ALA A 15 -1.99 14.37 8.95
CA ALA A 15 -1.19 15.08 7.96
C ALA A 15 -0.24 16.10 8.62
N ALA A 16 -0.70 16.82 9.64
CA ALA A 16 0.12 17.79 10.37
C ALA A 16 1.30 17.15 11.09
N GLU A 17 1.09 16.01 11.76
CA GLU A 17 2.18 15.25 12.40
C GLU A 17 3.19 14.74 11.37
N LEU A 18 2.69 14.21 10.25
CA LEU A 18 3.53 13.70 9.16
C LEU A 18 4.33 14.81 8.48
N THR A 19 3.74 15.99 8.29
CA THR A 19 4.45 17.16 7.76
C THR A 19 5.53 17.62 8.72
N SER A 20 5.19 17.77 10.00
CA SER A 20 6.14 18.28 11.00
C SER A 20 7.30 17.32 11.28
N ARG A 21 7.06 16.01 11.27
CA ARG A 21 8.05 15.00 11.71
C ARG A 21 8.74 14.26 10.57
N HIS A 22 8.09 14.17 9.42
CA HIS A 22 8.53 13.33 8.30
C HIS A 22 8.55 14.08 6.96
N GLY A 23 8.36 15.41 6.99
CA GLY A 23 8.46 16.25 5.81
C GLY A 23 7.42 15.94 4.74
N LEU A 24 6.23 15.47 5.14
CA LEU A 24 5.11 15.28 4.22
C LEU A 24 4.75 16.61 3.54
N HIS A 25 4.78 16.65 2.22
CA HIS A 25 4.45 17.82 1.43
C HIS A 25 3.62 17.46 0.19
N ALA A 26 2.79 18.40 -0.26
CA ALA A 26 2.07 18.27 -1.52
C ALA A 26 3.02 18.47 -2.70
N VAL A 27 2.81 17.71 -3.77
CA VAL A 27 3.56 17.84 -5.02
C VAL A 27 2.58 18.29 -6.11
N PRO A 28 2.73 19.50 -6.69
CA PRO A 28 1.73 20.09 -7.59
C PRO A 28 1.37 19.23 -8.82
N SER A 29 2.29 18.37 -9.26
CA SER A 29 2.11 17.50 -10.43
C SER A 29 1.80 16.04 -10.08
N ALA A 30 1.65 15.69 -8.80
CA ALA A 30 1.40 14.32 -8.37
C ALA A 30 0.03 14.19 -7.69
N CYS A 31 -0.63 13.05 -7.90
CA CYS A 31 -1.89 12.73 -7.25
C CYS A 31 -1.79 12.49 -5.74
N MET A 32 -0.58 12.26 -5.23
CA MET A 32 -0.34 11.90 -3.84
C MET A 32 0.77 12.77 -3.26
N PRO A 33 0.66 13.18 -1.99
CA PRO A 33 1.74 13.85 -1.29
C PRO A 33 2.96 12.93 -1.18
N ARG A 34 4.11 13.50 -0.83
CA ARG A 34 5.36 12.76 -0.67
C ARG A 34 6.02 13.08 0.65
N PHE A 35 6.75 12.12 1.19
CA PHE A 35 7.70 12.35 2.27
C PHE A 35 9.02 12.87 1.68
N ALA A 36 9.72 13.74 2.41
CA ALA A 36 11.01 14.26 1.97
C ALA A 36 12.07 13.15 1.82
N ASP A 37 12.11 12.22 2.78
CA ASP A 37 13.18 11.23 2.90
C ASP A 37 12.76 9.80 2.50
N LEU A 38 11.53 9.61 2.02
CA LEU A 38 10.98 8.29 1.64
C LEU A 38 10.32 8.35 0.27
N ALA A 39 11.14 8.55 -0.77
CA ALA A 39 10.69 8.72 -2.15
C ALA A 39 9.94 7.49 -2.71
N GLN A 40 10.25 6.30 -2.22
CA GLN A 40 9.68 5.01 -2.61
C GLN A 40 8.36 4.68 -1.91
N VAL A 41 7.84 5.62 -1.11
CA VAL A 41 6.64 5.41 -0.28
C VAL A 41 5.67 6.55 -0.55
N HIS A 42 4.49 6.23 -1.04
CA HIS A 42 3.46 7.22 -1.36
C HIS A 42 2.27 7.08 -0.40
N PRO A 43 2.07 8.08 0.49
CA PRO A 43 0.96 8.07 1.43
C PRO A 43 -0.37 8.41 0.77
N ILE A 44 -1.39 7.64 1.14
CA ILE A 44 -2.80 7.93 0.90
C ILE A 44 -3.41 8.32 2.24
N LEU A 45 -3.93 9.54 2.30
CA LEU A 45 -4.61 10.06 3.48
C LEU A 45 -6.12 9.94 3.30
N VAL A 46 -6.81 9.50 4.35
CA VAL A 46 -8.28 9.52 4.45
C VAL A 46 -8.63 10.35 5.68
N ASP A 47 -9.53 11.32 5.51
CA ASP A 47 -9.92 12.26 6.56
C ASP A 47 -8.73 12.93 7.27
N GLY A 48 -7.70 13.27 6.49
CA GLY A 48 -6.48 13.91 6.99
C GLY A 48 -5.55 13.00 7.79
N LYS A 49 -5.76 11.69 7.81
CA LYS A 49 -4.93 10.70 8.51
C LYS A 49 -4.34 9.67 7.55
N LEU A 50 -3.14 9.18 7.86
CA LEU A 50 -2.50 8.14 7.07
C LEU A 50 -3.29 6.83 7.15
N ALA A 51 -3.76 6.37 5.99
CA ALA A 51 -4.58 5.18 5.87
C ALA A 51 -3.86 4.04 5.14
N VAL A 52 -3.13 4.38 4.07
CA VAL A 52 -2.42 3.42 3.21
C VAL A 52 -1.10 4.03 2.76
N LEU A 53 -0.07 3.20 2.63
CA LEU A 53 1.18 3.50 1.94
C LEU A 53 1.25 2.63 0.69
N VAL A 54 1.47 3.25 -0.47
CA VAL A 54 1.85 2.55 -1.70
C VAL A 54 3.37 2.43 -1.72
N LEU A 55 3.86 1.23 -2.01
CA LEU A 55 5.27 0.88 -1.98
C LEU A 55 5.77 0.71 -3.42
N GLU A 56 6.81 1.47 -3.75
CA GLU A 56 7.54 1.35 -5.01
C GLU A 56 8.89 0.69 -4.78
N PRO A 57 9.46 -0.03 -5.77
CA PRO A 57 10.82 -0.56 -5.67
C PRO A 57 11.81 0.54 -5.26
N PRO A 58 12.79 0.24 -4.37
CA PRO A 58 13.13 -1.08 -3.82
C PRO A 58 12.41 -1.44 -2.50
N ALA A 59 11.31 -0.79 -2.14
CA ALA A 59 10.56 -1.12 -0.93
C ALA A 59 10.00 -2.55 -0.99
N HIS A 60 9.96 -3.22 0.16
CA HIS A 60 9.48 -4.58 0.31
C HIS A 60 8.94 -4.81 1.72
N THR A 61 8.07 -5.81 1.84
CA THR A 61 7.69 -6.43 3.13
C THR A 61 8.91 -7.02 3.86
N PRO A 62 8.85 -7.27 5.19
CA PRO A 62 10.00 -7.78 5.95
C PRO A 62 10.44 -9.17 5.48
N GLU A 63 9.51 -9.94 4.92
CA GLU A 63 9.74 -11.25 4.30
C GLU A 63 10.32 -11.15 2.87
N GLY A 64 10.58 -9.94 2.37
CA GLY A 64 11.24 -9.70 1.09
C GLY A 64 10.33 -9.75 -0.14
N VAL A 65 9.01 -9.77 0.03
CA VAL A 65 8.07 -9.66 -1.10
C VAL A 65 7.99 -8.20 -1.56
N SER A 66 8.10 -7.98 -2.87
CA SER A 66 8.03 -6.68 -3.53
C SER A 66 7.33 -6.78 -4.89
N VAL A 67 7.14 -5.63 -5.56
CA VAL A 67 6.79 -5.55 -6.98
C VAL A 67 7.74 -6.42 -7.82
N GLY A 68 7.18 -7.19 -8.76
CA GLY A 68 7.91 -8.18 -9.56
C GLY A 68 7.92 -9.59 -8.96
N ALA A 69 7.52 -9.79 -7.71
CA ALA A 69 7.34 -11.12 -7.14
C ALA A 69 6.22 -11.90 -7.86
N SER A 70 6.34 -13.23 -7.94
CA SER A 70 5.27 -14.08 -8.46
C SER A 70 4.17 -14.28 -7.42
N VAL A 71 2.92 -14.42 -7.89
CA VAL A 71 1.76 -14.76 -7.05
C VAL A 71 2.00 -16.02 -6.21
N VAL A 72 2.68 -17.02 -6.78
CA VAL A 72 3.07 -18.25 -6.07
C VAL A 72 3.99 -17.95 -4.88
N THR A 73 4.96 -17.04 -5.06
CA THR A 73 5.82 -16.60 -3.96
C THR A 73 5.01 -15.87 -2.89
N VAL A 74 4.06 -15.00 -3.28
CA VAL A 74 3.19 -14.30 -2.33
C VAL A 74 2.39 -15.29 -1.47
N HIS A 75 1.69 -16.26 -2.06
CA HIS A 75 0.93 -17.25 -1.29
C HIS A 75 1.81 -18.16 -0.43
N ARG A 76 3.02 -18.49 -0.90
CA ARG A 76 3.97 -19.26 -0.09
C ARG A 76 4.43 -18.48 1.14
N THR A 77 4.68 -17.17 0.98
CA THR A 77 5.08 -16.30 2.09
C THR A 77 3.92 -15.97 3.03
N TYR A 78 2.71 -15.82 2.49
CA TYR A 78 1.49 -15.52 3.25
C TYR A 78 0.40 -16.57 3.00
N PRO A 79 0.49 -17.76 3.62
CA PRO A 79 -0.44 -18.87 3.36
C PRO A 79 -1.91 -18.57 3.70
N GLY A 80 -2.16 -17.61 4.60
CA GLY A 80 -3.51 -17.18 4.98
C GLY A 80 -4.07 -16.01 4.18
N ALA A 81 -3.35 -15.53 3.15
CA ALA A 81 -3.80 -14.38 2.37
C ALA A 81 -5.01 -14.71 1.50
N ALA A 82 -5.94 -13.76 1.40
CA ALA A 82 -7.17 -13.91 0.63
C ALA A 82 -7.03 -13.30 -0.76
N ASP A 83 -7.48 -14.02 -1.78
CA ASP A 83 -7.61 -13.48 -3.14
C ASP A 83 -8.80 -12.51 -3.23
N LEU A 84 -8.55 -11.32 -3.78
CA LEU A 84 -9.53 -10.30 -4.09
C LEU A 84 -9.71 -10.22 -5.60
N LYS A 85 -10.96 -10.30 -6.04
CA LYS A 85 -11.32 -10.14 -7.45
C LYS A 85 -11.72 -8.69 -7.71
N PRO A 86 -11.17 -8.06 -8.76
CA PRO A 86 -11.59 -6.71 -9.12
C PRO A 86 -13.02 -6.75 -9.65
N THR A 87 -13.82 -5.73 -9.34
CA THR A 87 -15.18 -5.59 -9.88
C THR A 87 -15.19 -4.82 -11.21
N ARG A 88 -14.12 -4.08 -11.51
CA ARG A 88 -13.98 -3.28 -12.74
C ARG A 88 -13.19 -4.03 -13.83
N PRO A 89 -13.59 -3.92 -15.10
CA PRO A 89 -12.78 -4.39 -16.21
C PRO A 89 -11.44 -3.62 -16.22
N TYR A 90 -10.34 -4.34 -16.51
CA TYR A 90 -8.96 -3.83 -16.53
C TYR A 90 -8.33 -3.45 -15.18
N ALA A 91 -9.00 -3.70 -14.05
CA ALA A 91 -8.37 -3.57 -12.74
C ALA A 91 -7.50 -4.79 -12.39
N TYR A 92 -6.48 -4.58 -11.57
CA TYR A 92 -5.62 -5.64 -11.06
C TYR A 92 -6.38 -6.52 -10.07
N ALA A 93 -6.14 -7.83 -10.12
CA ALA A 93 -6.52 -8.71 -9.01
C ALA A 93 -5.60 -8.47 -7.82
N GLY A 94 -6.07 -8.79 -6.62
CA GLY A 94 -5.36 -8.51 -5.37
C GLY A 94 -5.16 -9.77 -4.53
N ILE A 95 -4.07 -9.81 -3.76
CA ILE A 95 -3.86 -10.77 -2.68
C ILE A 95 -3.73 -9.94 -1.40
N LEU A 96 -4.60 -10.19 -0.42
CA LEU A 96 -4.65 -9.47 0.84
C LEU A 96 -4.16 -10.36 1.99
N ALA A 97 -2.98 -10.07 2.50
CA ALA A 97 -2.47 -10.65 3.75
C ALA A 97 -2.84 -9.71 4.90
N THR A 98 -3.41 -10.22 5.99
CA THR A 98 -3.95 -9.39 7.08
C THR A 98 -3.29 -9.69 8.42
N ASP A 99 -3.10 -8.67 9.22
CA ASP A 99 -2.74 -8.73 10.64
C ASP A 99 -3.63 -7.74 11.42
N GLY A 100 -4.67 -8.25 12.07
CA GLY A 100 -5.70 -7.42 12.70
C GLY A 100 -6.47 -6.57 11.69
N ASP A 101 -6.48 -5.25 11.92
CA ASP A 101 -7.10 -4.26 11.05
C ASP A 101 -6.18 -3.76 9.93
N LEU A 102 -4.90 -4.15 9.94
CA LEU A 102 -3.88 -3.78 8.98
C LEU A 102 -3.57 -4.94 8.02
N GLY A 103 -2.99 -4.63 6.86
CA GLY A 103 -2.70 -5.63 5.86
C GLY A 103 -1.70 -5.20 4.81
N TYR A 104 -1.20 -6.18 4.05
CA TYR A 104 -0.54 -5.99 2.77
C TYR A 104 -1.48 -6.33 1.64
N LEU A 105 -1.54 -5.48 0.63
CA LEU A 105 -2.24 -5.76 -0.61
C LEU A 105 -1.23 -5.83 -1.75
N PHE A 106 -1.17 -7.00 -2.39
CA PHE A 106 -0.38 -7.23 -3.58
C PHE A 106 -1.30 -7.24 -4.79
N LEU A 107 -1.28 -6.16 -5.57
CA LEU A 107 -2.02 -6.08 -6.83
C LEU A 107 -1.19 -6.73 -7.93
N TYR A 108 -1.77 -7.64 -8.70
CA TYR A 108 -1.06 -8.45 -9.68
C TYR A 108 -1.77 -8.53 -11.03
N SER A 109 -0.99 -8.77 -12.09
CA SER A 109 -1.47 -9.10 -13.44
C SER A 109 -0.48 -10.04 -14.13
N GLY A 110 -1.01 -11.02 -14.85
CA GLY A 110 -0.21 -12.05 -15.52
C GLY A 110 0.60 -12.92 -14.54
N GLY A 111 0.13 -13.07 -13.31
CA GLY A 111 0.81 -13.86 -12.27
C GLY A 111 1.95 -13.16 -11.52
N THR A 112 2.16 -11.87 -11.79
CA THR A 112 3.24 -11.06 -11.17
C THR A 112 2.69 -9.84 -10.46
N VAL A 113 3.23 -9.55 -9.27
CA VAL A 113 2.90 -8.34 -8.50
C VAL A 113 3.31 -7.09 -9.28
N ARG A 114 2.36 -6.18 -9.45
CA ARG A 114 2.51 -4.89 -10.15
C ARG A 114 2.51 -3.71 -9.20
N ARG A 115 1.81 -3.82 -8.06
CA ARG A 115 1.84 -2.83 -6.99
C ARG A 115 1.76 -3.51 -5.64
N GLU A 116 2.39 -2.89 -4.66
CA GLU A 116 2.38 -3.33 -3.27
C GLU A 116 1.87 -2.17 -2.40
N LEU A 117 0.98 -2.48 -1.48
CA LEU A 117 0.42 -1.51 -0.55
C LEU A 117 0.40 -2.08 0.86
N VAL A 118 0.45 -1.22 1.86
CA VAL A 118 0.28 -1.55 3.27
C VAL A 118 -0.61 -0.52 3.96
N GLY A 119 -1.51 -0.96 4.83
CA GLY A 119 -2.42 -0.06 5.55
C GLY A 119 -3.67 -0.75 6.08
N TYR A 120 -4.71 0.01 6.42
CA TYR A 120 -5.95 -0.56 6.94
C TYR A 120 -6.64 -1.43 5.88
N THR A 121 -6.98 -2.65 6.26
CA THR A 121 -7.60 -3.68 5.41
C THR A 121 -8.87 -3.18 4.73
N THR A 122 -9.69 -2.37 5.41
CA THR A 122 -10.90 -1.76 4.85
C THR A 122 -10.60 -0.92 3.61
N TYR A 123 -9.60 -0.04 3.69
CA TYR A 123 -9.22 0.81 2.55
C TYR A 123 -8.47 0.03 1.48
N LEU A 124 -7.68 -0.98 1.84
CA LEU A 124 -7.02 -1.87 0.87
C LEU A 124 -8.04 -2.62 0.00
N ARG A 125 -9.08 -3.21 0.61
CA ARG A 125 -10.16 -3.88 -0.14
C ARG A 125 -10.86 -2.90 -1.08
N GLN A 126 -11.21 -1.72 -0.57
CA GLN A 126 -11.86 -0.68 -1.37
C GLN A 126 -10.99 -0.25 -2.56
N LEU A 127 -9.67 -0.10 -2.39
CA LEU A 127 -8.74 0.22 -3.48
C LEU A 127 -8.64 -0.90 -4.51
N CYS A 128 -8.69 -2.17 -4.09
CA CYS A 128 -8.72 -3.31 -5.02
C CYS A 128 -10.01 -3.34 -5.85
N GLU A 129 -11.16 -3.05 -5.23
CA GLU A 129 -12.48 -3.10 -5.87
C GLU A 129 -12.74 -1.86 -6.74
N SER A 130 -12.50 -0.68 -6.20
CA SER A 130 -12.83 0.60 -6.83
C SER A 130 -11.69 1.16 -7.69
N GLY A 131 -10.48 0.63 -7.55
CA GLY A 131 -9.27 1.19 -8.13
C GLY A 131 -8.73 2.38 -7.33
N PHE A 132 -7.58 2.89 -7.75
CA PHE A 132 -6.99 4.09 -7.17
C PHE A 132 -7.80 5.33 -7.57
N PRO A 133 -7.98 6.31 -6.66
CA PRO A 133 -8.58 7.59 -7.03
C PRO A 133 -7.75 8.22 -8.16
N THR A 134 -8.43 8.64 -9.21
CA THR A 134 -7.84 9.44 -10.29
C THR A 134 -7.77 10.88 -9.81
N CYS A 135 -6.54 11.41 -9.75
CA CYS A 135 -6.32 12.82 -10.04
C CYS A 135 -6.00 12.95 -11.53
#